data_AF-A0A6L3F4I7-F1
#
_entry.id   AF-A0A6L3F4I7-F1
#
_cell.length_a   1.000
_cell.length_b   1.000
_cell.length_c   1.000
_cell.angle_alpha   90.00
_cell.angle_beta   90.00
_cell.angle_gamma   90.00
#
_symmetry.space_group_name_H-M   'P 1'
#
loop_
_entity.id
_entity.type
_entity.pdbx_description
1 polymer ?
#
loop_
_entity_poly.entity_id
_entity_poly.type
_entity_poly.pdbx_seq_one_letter_code
_entity_poly.pdbx_strand_id
1 'polypeptide(L)' 'MTLSTLGDAQYIALETFRKNGTGVITPVWVAGENGSLFVWTDADSWK' A
#
# COMPACT_ATOMS: atom_id res chain seq x y z
N MET A 1 7.88 -2.59 13.86
CA MET A 1 6.78 -3.06 12.99
C MET A 1 7.31 -4.18 12.13
N THR A 2 6.57 -5.28 12.02
CA THR A 2 6.95 -6.42 11.16
C THR A 2 6.06 -6.42 9.91
N LEU A 3 6.49 -7.16 8.89
CA LEU A 3 5.70 -7.29 7.66
C LEU A 3 4.32 -7.91 7.94
N SER A 4 4.25 -8.84 8.91
CA SER A 4 3.00 -9.41 9.39
C SER A 4 2.06 -8.35 9.97
N THR A 5 2.57 -7.39 10.75
CA THR A 5 1.73 -6.31 11.30
C THR A 5 1.09 -5.45 10.21
N LEU A 6 1.77 -5.28 9.07
CA LEU A 6 1.25 -4.55 7.92
C LEU A 6 0.23 -5.39 7.12
N GLY A 7 0.47 -6.69 6.99
CA GLY A 7 -0.40 -7.62 6.27
C GLY A 7 -1.73 -7.93 6.97
N ASP A 8 -1.82 -7.68 8.27
CA ASP A 8 -3.04 -7.85 9.07
C ASP A 8 -4.00 -6.63 8.98
N ALA A 9 -3.54 -5.50 8.43
CA ALA A 9 -4.37 -4.32 8.26
C ALA A 9 -5.26 -4.45 7.01
N GLN A 10 -6.48 -3.90 7.05
CA GLN A 10 -7.33 -3.85 5.85
C GLN A 10 -6.77 -2.88 4.79
N TYR A 11 -6.19 -1.77 5.26
CA TYR A 11 -5.58 -0.74 4.42
C TYR A 11 -4.26 -0.27 5.02
N ILE A 12 -3.34 0.11 4.15
CA ILE A 12 -2.12 0.85 4.51
C ILE A 12 -2.05 2.16 3.72
N ALA A 13 -1.39 3.16 4.29
CA ALA A 13 -1.06 4.38 3.56
C ALA A 13 0.22 4.16 2.74
N LEU A 14 0.09 4.19 1.41
CA LEU A 14 1.24 4.16 0.49
C LEU A 14 1.55 5.59 0.04
N GLU A 15 2.70 6.11 0.44
CA GLU A 15 3.20 7.38 -0.09
C GLU A 15 4.10 7.11 -1.30
N THR A 16 3.72 7.69 -2.44
CA THR A 16 4.54 7.73 -3.65
C THR A 16 5.05 9.14 -3.89
N PHE A 17 6.13 9.28 -4.65
CA PHE A 17 6.73 10.58 -4.93
C PHE A 17 6.63 10.89 -6.41
N ARG A 18 6.08 12.07 -6.73
CA ARG A 18 6.13 12.60 -8.10
C ARG A 18 7.58 12.90 -8.48
N LYS A 19 7.84 13.09 -9.79
CA LYS A 19 9.17 13.45 -10.31
C LYS A 19 9.78 14.69 -9.64
N ASN A 20 8.96 15.62 -9.17
CA ASN A 20 9.37 16.83 -8.46
C ASN A 20 9.58 16.63 -6.93
N GLY A 21 9.50 15.39 -6.43
CA GLY A 21 9.65 15.06 -5.02
C GLY A 21 8.40 15.27 -4.16
N THR A 22 7.29 15.74 -4.71
CA THR A 22 6.05 15.89 -3.94
C THR A 22 5.46 14.52 -3.59
N GLY A 23 5.22 14.28 -2.29
CA GLY A 23 4.54 13.09 -1.77
C GLY A 23 3.05 13.04 -2.12
N VAL A 24 2.55 11.85 -2.43
CA VAL A 24 1.14 11.53 -2.65
C VAL A 24 0.79 10.31 -1.83
N ILE A 25 0.02 10.52 -0.77
CA ILE A 25 -0.44 9.46 0.12
C ILE A 25 -1.74 8.88 -0.44
N THR A 26 -1.77 7.56 -0.59
CA THR A 26 -2.96 6.86 -1.07
C THR A 26 -3.25 5.62 -0.24
N PRO A 27 -4.49 5.43 0.25
CA PRO A 27 -4.87 4.19 0.91
C PRO A 27 -4.93 3.05 -0.11
N VAL A 28 -4.33 1.91 0.24
CA VAL A 28 -4.29 0.70 -0.60
C VAL A 28 -4.66 -0.51 0.24
N TRP A 29 -5.34 -1.48 -0.37
CA TRP A 29 -5.59 -2.76 0.28
C TRP A 29 -4.31 -3.57 0.35
N VAL A 30 -4.18 -4.36 1.40
CA VAL A 30 -2.98 -5.15 1.66
C VAL A 30 -3.33 -6.55 2.14
N ALA A 31 -2.48 -7.51 1.79
CA ALA A 31 -2.50 -8.86 2.35
C ALA A 31 -1.06 -9.32 2.59
N GLY A 32 -0.81 -9.97 3.73
CA GLY A 32 0.47 -10.58 4.04
C GLY A 32 0.45 -12.10 3.83
N GLU A 33 1.44 -12.64 3.13
CA GLU A 33 1.60 -14.09 2.99
C GLU A 33 3.09 -14.45 2.85
N ASN A 34 3.55 -15.47 3.59
CA ASN A 34 4.92 -16.02 3.50
C ASN A 34 6.05 -14.96 3.51
N GLY A 35 5.91 -13.92 4.33
CA GLY A 35 6.91 -12.85 4.43
C GLY A 35 6.89 -11.87 3.26
N SER A 36 5.82 -11.86 2.47
CA SER A 36 5.56 -10.90 1.39
C SER A 36 4.32 -10.07 1.68
N LEU A 37 4.29 -8.84 1.15
CA LEU A 37 3.11 -7.98 1.14
C LEU A 37 2.59 -7.85 -0.28
N PHE A 38 1.33 -8.16 -0.45
CA PHE A 38 0.58 -7.93 -1.67
C PHE A 38 -0.21 -6.65 -1.49
N VAL A 39 -0.10 -5.76 -2.45
CA VAL A 39 -0.83 -4.49 -2.47
C VAL A 39 -1.69 -4.48 -3.72
N TRP A 40 -2.98 -4.22 -3.58
CA TRP A 40 -3.87 -4.11 -4.72
C TRP A 40 -4.78 -2.90 -4.59
N THR A 41 -5.23 -2.40 -5.73
CA THR A 41 -6.32 -1.43 -5.81
C THR A 41 -7.29 -1.82 -6.89
N ASP A 42 -8.52 -1.32 -6.76
CA ASP A 42 -9.54 -1.54 -7.77
C ASP A 42 -9.08 -1.02 -9.14
N ALA A 43 -9.41 -1.76 -10.21
CA ALA A 43 -8.98 -1.45 -11.57
C ALA A 43 -9.49 -0.07 -12.04
N ASP A 44 -10.65 0.36 -11.53
CA ASP A 44 -11.27 1.63 -11.87
C ASP A 44 -10.93 2.74 -10.85
N SER A 45 -9.95 2.53 -9.97
CA SER A 45 -9.59 3.53 -8.94
C SER A 45 -8.85 4.76 -9.45
N TRP A 46 -8.40 4.75 -10.73
CA TRP A 46 -7.65 5.85 -11.39
C TRP A 46 -6.44 6.37 -10.56
N LYS A 47 -5.97 5.56 -9.62
CA LYS A 47 -4.74 5.78 -8.87
C LYS A 47 -3.50 5.56 -9.73
#